data_AF-A0A0J1BT17-F1
#
_entry.id   AF-A0A0J1BT17-F1
#
_cell.length_a   1.000
_cell.length_b   1.000
_cell.length_c   1.000
_cell.angle_alpha   90.00
_cell.angle_beta   90.00
_cell.angle_gamma   90.00
#
_symmetry.space_group_name_H-M   'P 1'
#
loop_
_entity.id
_entity.type
_entity.pdbx_description
1 polymer ?
#
loop_
_entity_poly.entity_id
_entity_poly.type
_entity_poly.pdbx_seq_one_letter_code
_entity_poly.pdbx_strand_id
1 'polypeptide(L)'
;MVVNLLRNGALRNNETIVTNTRHYDSLLKALDEIQKVKFGLETNLSSDLMALDIREALYQFGLITGQVSNDELLGNIFANFCIGK
;
A
#
# COMPACT_ATOMS: atom_id res chain seq x y z
N MET A 1 6.41 -13.58 4.26
CA MET A 1 7.82 -13.33 3.85
C MET A 1 8.27 -11.90 4.19
N VAL A 2 7.49 -10.86 3.89
CA VAL A 2 7.83 -9.45 4.20
C VAL A 2 7.96 -9.17 5.71
N VAL A 3 7.07 -9.73 6.54
CA VAL A 3 7.08 -9.50 8.00
C VAL A 3 8.32 -10.07 8.70
N ASN A 4 8.97 -11.10 8.15
CA ASN A 4 10.15 -11.72 8.77
C ASN A 4 11.44 -10.93 8.54
N LEU A 5 11.50 -10.09 7.50
CA LEU A 5 12.66 -9.22 7.26
C LEU A 5 12.73 -8.08 8.27
N LEU A 6 11.59 -7.64 8.82
CA LEU A 6 11.52 -6.56 9.80
C LEU A 6 11.90 -6.99 11.23
N ARG A 7 11.91 -8.30 11.53
CA ARG A 7 12.03 -8.83 12.89
C ARG A 7 13.44 -9.24 13.29
N ASN A 8 14.31 -9.52 12.33
CA ASN A 8 15.71 -9.83 12.59
C ASN A 8 16.51 -8.56 12.41
N GLY A 9 16.99 -7.97 13.50
CA GLY A 9 17.89 -6.80 13.54
C GLY A 9 19.27 -7.04 12.91
N ALA A 10 19.30 -7.68 11.74
CA ALA A 10 20.46 -8.01 10.94
C ALA A 10 20.44 -7.24 9.61
N LEU A 11 20.06 -5.95 9.66
CA LEU A 11 19.94 -5.11 8.48
C LEU A 11 21.18 -4.20 8.41
N ARG A 12 22.10 -4.60 7.53
CA ARG A 12 23.39 -3.96 7.25
C ARG A 12 23.16 -2.62 6.56
N ASN A 13 23.51 -1.52 7.24
CA ASN A 13 23.94 -0.18 6.77
C ASN A 13 23.27 0.53 5.55
N ASN A 14 22.28 -0.04 4.87
CA ASN A 14 21.62 0.56 3.70
C ASN A 14 20.09 0.45 3.75
N GLU A 15 19.53 0.09 4.90
CA GLU A 15 18.11 -0.15 5.06
C GLU A 15 17.50 0.98 5.90
N THR A 16 16.55 1.71 5.31
CA THR A 16 15.80 2.78 5.96
C THR A 16 15.09 2.20 7.19
N ILE A 17 15.74 2.32 8.35
CA ILE A 17 15.18 1.86 9.62
C ILE A 17 13.93 2.69 9.86
N VAL A 18 12.76 2.05 9.82
CA VAL A 18 11.50 2.66 10.23
C VAL A 18 11.52 2.75 11.76
N THR A 19 12.25 3.72 12.29
CA THR A 19 12.37 3.99 13.74
C THR A 19 11.10 4.59 14.34
N ASN A 20 10.16 5.01 13.50
CA ASN A 20 8.93 5.66 13.90
C ASN A 20 7.77 4.64 13.96
N THR A 21 7.28 4.36 15.17
CA THR A 21 6.13 3.48 15.41
C THR A 21 4.89 3.87 14.62
N ARG A 22 4.67 5.17 14.34
CA ARG A 22 3.57 5.63 13.49
C ARG A 22 3.74 5.20 12.04
N HIS A 23 4.96 5.28 11.51
CA HIS A 23 5.23 4.83 10.13
C HIS A 23 5.12 3.31 10.03
N TYR A 24 5.54 2.59 11.07
CA TYR A 24 5.36 1.13 11.15
C TYR A 24 3.88 0.73 11.14
N ASP A 25 3.04 1.42 11.92
CA ASP A 25 1.58 1.18 11.91
C ASP A 25 0.95 1.47 10.54
N SER A 26 1.31 2.58 9.90
CA SER A 26 0.86 2.88 8.54
C SER A 26 1.31 1.82 7.51
N LEU A 27 2.53 1.29 7.62
CA LEU A 27 2.99 0.21 6.75
C LEU A 27 2.22 -1.09 6.96
N LEU A 28 1.87 -1.43 8.21
CA LEU A 28 1.05 -2.62 8.49
C LEU A 28 -0.35 -2.49 7.91
N LYS A 29 -0.97 -1.31 8.04
CA LYS A 29 -2.28 -1.03 7.44
C LYS A 29 -2.23 -1.08 5.92
N ALA A 30 -1.23 -0.46 5.30
CA ALA A 30 -1.04 -0.53 3.85
C ALA A 30 -0.88 -1.99 3.37
N LEU A 31 -0.15 -2.81 4.13
CA LEU A 31 0.03 -4.23 3.80
C LEU A 31 -1.29 -5.01 3.86
N ASP A 32 -2.15 -4.75 4.84
CA ASP A 32 -3.48 -5.39 4.96
C ASP A 32 -4.34 -5.09 3.73
N GLU A 33 -4.40 -3.83 3.31
CA GLU A 33 -5.17 -3.42 2.14
C GLU A 33 -4.62 -4.03 0.84
N ILE A 34 -3.30 -4.09 0.67
CA ILE A 34 -2.68 -4.76 -0.47
C ILE A 34 -3.02 -6.25 -0.50
N GLN A 35 -3.14 -6.91 0.66
CA GLN A 35 -3.57 -8.30 0.73
C GLN A 35 -5.02 -8.48 0.28
N LYS A 36 -5.91 -7.54 0.59
CA LYS A 36 -7.30 -7.55 0.08
C LYS A 36 -7.35 -7.38 -1.43
N VAL A 37 -6.58 -6.44 -1.98
CA VAL A 37 -6.44 -6.27 -3.44
C VAL A 37 -5.94 -7.55 -4.09
N LYS A 38 -4.89 -8.17 -3.52
CA LYS A 38 -4.36 -9.44 -4.03
C LYS A 38 -5.42 -10.54 -4.02
N PHE A 39 -6.18 -10.66 -2.93
CA PHE A 39 -7.29 -11.60 -2.85
C PHE A 39 -8.36 -11.30 -3.90
N GLY A 40 -8.67 -10.02 -4.13
CA GLY A 40 -9.58 -9.58 -5.19
C GLY A 40 -9.14 -10.01 -6.58
N LEU A 41 -7.85 -9.88 -6.89
CA LEU A 41 -7.28 -10.35 -8.15
C LEU A 41 -7.37 -11.88 -8.28
N GLU A 42 -7.03 -12.63 -7.22
CA GLU A 42 -7.07 -14.10 -7.21
C GLU A 42 -8.50 -14.65 -7.34
N THR A 43 -9.51 -13.89 -6.91
CA THR A 43 -10.92 -14.27 -6.95
C THR A 43 -11.69 -13.66 -8.12
N ASN A 44 -11.03 -12.93 -9.03
CA ASN A 44 -11.66 -12.20 -10.13
C ASN A 44 -12.77 -11.23 -9.67
N LEU A 45 -12.57 -10.57 -8.53
CA LEU A 45 -13.45 -9.48 -8.10
C LEU A 45 -13.36 -8.31 -9.08
N SER A 46 -14.46 -7.56 -9.23
CA SER A 46 -14.48 -6.36 -10.06
C SER A 46 -13.44 -5.34 -9.55
N SER A 47 -12.78 -4.66 -10.49
CA SER A 47 -11.85 -3.56 -10.20
C SER A 47 -12.48 -2.47 -9.32
N ASP A 48 -13.79 -2.24 -9.46
CA ASP A 48 -14.50 -1.23 -8.68
C ASP A 48 -14.54 -1.57 -7.19
N LEU A 49 -14.58 -2.87 -6.86
CA LEU A 49 -14.57 -3.35 -5.47
C LEU A 49 -13.16 -3.25 -4.88
N MET A 50 -12.12 -3.52 -5.67
CA MET A 50 -10.72 -3.40 -5.24
C MET A 50 -10.23 -1.95 -5.16
N ALA A 51 -10.89 -1.01 -5.85
CA ALA A 51 -10.51 0.40 -5.86
C ALA A 51 -10.57 1.05 -4.46
N LEU A 52 -11.40 0.54 -3.55
CA LEU A 52 -11.43 1.02 -2.17
C LEU A 52 -10.15 0.63 -1.43
N ASP A 53 -9.75 -0.64 -1.49
CA ASP A 53 -8.57 -1.15 -0.80
C ASP A 53 -7.29 -0.51 -1.36
N ILE A 54 -7.20 -0.30 -2.69
CA ILE A 54 -6.09 0.43 -3.32
C ILE A 54 -5.98 1.85 -2.76
N ARG A 55 -7.10 2.57 -2.61
CA ARG A 55 -7.10 3.93 -2.06
C ARG A 55 -6.65 3.95 -0.60
N GLU A 56 -7.10 3.01 0.20
CA GLU A 56 -6.71 2.94 1.61
C GLU A 56 -5.20 2.64 1.73
N ALA A 57 -4.66 1.73 0.93
CA ALA A 57 -3.20 1.46 0.92
C ALA A 57 -2.39 2.72 0.60
N LEU A 58 -2.82 3.47 -0.41
CA LEU A 58 -2.19 4.73 -0.82
C LEU A 58 -2.28 5.83 0.22
N TYR A 59 -3.43 5.94 0.88
CA TYR A 59 -3.61 6.88 1.99
C TYR A 59 -2.62 6.60 3.12
N GLN A 60 -2.46 5.32 3.51
CA GLN A 60 -1.49 4.92 4.52
C GLN A 60 -0.04 5.24 4.11
N PHE A 61 0.31 5.10 2.83
CA PHE A 61 1.62 5.56 2.34
C PHE A 61 1.77 7.09 2.40
N GLY A 62 0.72 7.85 2.08
CA GLY A 62 0.70 9.30 2.20
C GLY A 62 0.94 9.80 3.63
N LEU A 63 0.47 9.07 4.64
CA LEU A 63 0.73 9.37 6.06
C LEU A 63 2.22 9.24 6.45
N ILE A 64 3.01 8.47 5.68
CA ILE A 64 4.44 8.27 5.89
C ILE A 64 5.24 9.36 5.18
N THR A 65 4.89 9.68 3.94
CA THR A 65 5.61 10.67 3.12
C THR A 65 5.20 12.11 3.42
N GLY A 66 4.11 12.32 4.16
CA GLY A 66 3.53 13.64 4.41
C GLY A 66 2.81 14.22 3.18
N GLN A 67 2.75 13.47 2.08
CA GLN A 67 2.00 13.83 0.88
C GLN A 67 0.60 13.23 0.99
N VAL A 68 -0.32 13.97 1.61
CA VAL A 68 -1.74 13.59 1.61
C VAL A 68 -2.42 14.31 0.46
N SER A 69 -2.42 13.65 -0.70
CA SER A 69 -3.20 14.06 -1.87
C SER A 69 -3.77 12.78 -2.49
N ASN A 70 -5.02 12.48 -2.15
CA ASN A 70 -5.77 11.35 -2.73
C ASN A 70 -5.89 11.51 -4.26
N ASP A 71 -5.89 12.74 -4.76
CA ASP A 71 -6.29 13.04 -6.13
C ASP A 71 -5.20 12.74 -7.17
N GLU A 72 -3.92 12.95 -6.82
CA GLU A 72 -2.80 12.77 -7.76
C GLU A 72 -2.42 11.29 -7.95
N LEU A 73 -2.60 10.50 -6.89
CA LEU A 73 -2.37 9.05 -6.89
C LEU A 73 -3.43 8.30 -7.71
N LEU A 74 -4.69 8.74 -7.63
CA LEU A 74 -5.78 8.21 -8.46
C LEU A 74 -5.50 8.42 -9.95
N GLY A 75 -5.05 9.61 -10.34
CA GLY A 75 -4.73 9.92 -11.73
C GLY A 75 -3.69 8.96 -12.33
N ASN A 76 -2.61 8.67 -11.61
CA ASN A 76 -1.52 7.83 -12.14
C ASN A 76 -1.83 6.34 -12.15
N ILE A 77 -2.61 5.83 -11.21
CA ILE A 77 -3.00 4.41 -11.19
C ILE A 77 -4.04 4.17 -12.26
N PHE A 78 -5.12 4.96 -12.30
CA PHE A 78 -6.20 4.79 -13.28
C PHE A 78 -5.82 5.24 -14.69
N ALA A 79 -4.73 5.99 -14.88
CA ALA A 79 -4.20 6.28 -16.23
C ALA A 79 -3.88 5.01 -17.05
N ASN A 80 -3.61 3.88 -16.38
CA ASN A 80 -3.30 2.61 -17.04
C ASN A 80 -4.38 1.55 -16.87
N PHE A 81 -5.41 1.80 -16.05
CA PHE A 81 -6.59 0.93 -15.98
C PHE A 81 -7.63 1.48 -16.93
N CYS A 82 -7.86 0.80 -18.04
CA CYS A 82 -8.97 1.11 -18.94
C CYS A 82 -10.28 1.09 -18.14
N ILE A 83 -10.76 2.28 -17.76
CA ILE A 83 -12.13 2.48 -17.30
C ILE A 83 -13.00 2.25 -18.53
N GLY A 84 -13.48 1.02 -18.68
CA GLY A 84 -14.64 0.66 -19.49
C GLY A 84 -14.53 0.91 -21.00
N LYS A 85 -14.44 -0.20 -21.73
CA LYS A 85 -15.52 -0.49 -22.66
C LYS A 85 -16.27 -1.72 -22.15
#